data_AF-A0A7K0V2D3-F1
#
_entry.id   AF-A0A7K0V2D3-F1
#
_cell.length_a   1.000
_cell.length_b   1.000
_cell.length_c   1.000
_cell.angle_alpha   90.00
_cell.angle_beta   90.00
_cell.angle_gamma   90.00
#
_symmetry.space_group_name_H-M   'P 1'
#
loop_
_entity.id
_entity.type
_entity.pdbx_description
1 polymer ?
#
loop_
_entity_poly.entity_id
_entity_poly.type
_entity_poly.pdbx_seq_one_letter_code
_entity_poly.pdbx_strand_id
1 'polypeptide(L)' 'SKDSPLADMYMNARWARFADGADEIHMMRTAERTIAAFRDHGTTRTATGNLPI' A
#
# COMPACT_ATOMS: atom_id res chain seq x y z
N SER A 1 23.12 24.55 -1.17
CA SER A 1 21.75 24.01 -1.34
C SER A 1 21.50 23.01 -0.23
N LYS A 2 21.16 23.53 0.96
CA LYS A 2 20.67 22.82 2.16
C LYS A 2 19.63 23.68 2.89
N ASP A 3 19.09 24.67 2.20
CA ASP A 3 18.37 25.80 2.82
C ASP A 3 16.86 25.51 2.95
N SER A 4 16.44 24.31 2.55
CA SER A 4 15.08 23.81 2.72
C SER A 4 15.11 22.33 3.12
N PRO A 5 14.31 21.91 4.13
CA PRO A 5 14.23 20.52 4.54
C PRO A 5 13.58 19.62 3.48
N LEU A 6 13.01 20.20 2.41
CA LEU A 6 12.26 19.47 1.39
C LEU A 6 13.12 18.43 0.65
N ALA A 7 14.41 18.70 0.46
CA ALA A 7 15.33 17.77 -0.19
C ALA A 7 15.54 16.51 0.67
N ASP A 8 15.74 16.69 1.98
CA ASP A 8 15.91 15.58 2.92
C ASP A 8 14.59 14.82 3.12
N MET A 9 13.45 15.51 3.16
CA MET A 9 12.12 14.88 3.20
C MET A 9 11.86 14.02 1.96
N TYR A 10 12.19 14.51 0.77
CA TYR A 10 12.02 13.76 -0.47
C TYR A 10 12.90 12.50 -0.51
N MET A 11 14.15 12.60 -0.04
CA MET A 11 15.03 11.44 0.07
C MET A 11 14.43 10.37 0.97
N ASN A 12 13.96 10.75 2.16
CA ASN A 12 13.29 9.83 3.09
C ASN A 12 12.04 9.19 2.48
N ALA A 13 11.18 9.99 1.84
CA ALA A 13 9.98 9.49 1.17
C ALA A 13 10.30 8.49 0.04
N ARG A 14 11.38 8.73 -0.72
CA ARG A 14 11.82 7.81 -1.77
C ARG A 14 12.32 6.49 -1.20
N TRP A 15 13.03 6.53 -0.07
CA TRP A 15 13.50 5.32 0.61
C TRP A 15 12.36 4.50 1.23
N ALA A 16 11.30 5.16 1.70
CA ALA A 16 10.12 4.48 2.25
C ALA A 16 9.44 3.55 1.23
N ARG A 17 9.54 3.85 -0.07
CA ARG A 17 9.03 2.99 -1.16
C ARG A 17 9.75 1.64 -1.28
N PHE A 18 10.80 1.41 -0.50
CA PHE A 18 11.57 0.17 -0.49
C PHE A 18 11.73 -0.42 0.91
N ALA A 19 11.98 0.42 1.92
CA ALA A 19 12.44 -0.01 3.24
C ALA A 19 11.45 -0.90 4.01
N ASP A 20 10.14 -0.68 3.85
CA ASP A 20 9.09 -1.47 4.51
C ASP A 20 8.40 -2.44 3.54
N GLY A 21 9.09 -2.79 2.45
CA GLY A 21 8.54 -3.53 1.32
C GLY A 21 8.26 -2.60 0.15
N ALA A 22 8.61 -3.07 -1.05
CA ALA A 22 8.35 -2.31 -2.26
C ALA A 22 6.85 -2.07 -2.44
N ASP A 23 6.47 -0.91 -2.97
CA ASP A 23 5.07 -0.55 -3.21
C ASP A 23 4.32 -1.68 -3.94
N GLU A 24 4.99 -2.37 -4.86
CA GLU A 24 4.46 -3.49 -5.65
C GLU A 24 4.08 -4.70 -4.79
N ILE A 25 4.86 -5.00 -3.75
CA ILE A 25 4.58 -6.11 -2.83
C ILE A 25 3.34 -5.82 -2.00
N HIS A 26 3.22 -4.59 -1.50
CA HIS A 26 2.04 -4.16 -0.75
C HIS A 26 0.78 -4.18 -1.61
N MET A 27 0.88 -3.75 -2.88
CA MET A 27 -0.22 -3.84 -3.85
C MET A 27 -0.64 -5.29 -4.12
N MET A 28 0.32 -6.18 -4.42
CA MET A 28 0.03 -7.59 -4.68
C MET A 28 -0.62 -8.27 -3.48
N ARG A 29 -0.09 -8.05 -2.27
CA ARG A 29 -0.65 -8.64 -1.05
C ARG A 29 -2.07 -8.16 -0.75
N THR A 30 -2.38 -6.89 -1.07
CA THR A 30 -3.74 -6.34 -0.98
C THR A 30 -4.67 -7.01 -2.00
N ALA A 31 -4.20 -7.21 -3.23
CA ALA A 31 -4.96 -7.91 -4.26
C ALA A 31 -5.22 -9.38 -3.89
N GLU A 32 -4.21 -10.10 -3.40
CA GLU A 32 -4.35 -11.48 -2.92
C GLU A 32 -5.42 -11.62 -1.84
N ARG A 33 -5.40 -10.73 -0.84
CA ARG A 33 -6.40 -10.72 0.23
C ARG A 33 -7.81 -10.42 -0.28
N THR A 34 -7.92 -9.50 -1.23
CA THR A 34 -9.20 -9.16 -1.87
C THR A 34 -9.75 -10.34 -2.66
N ILE A 35 -8.90 -11.03 -3.43
CA ILE A 35 -9.27 -12.23 -4.20
C ILE A 35 -9.68 -13.36 -3.26
N ALA A 36 -8.94 -13.58 -2.17
CA ALA A 36 -9.29 -14.59 -1.17
C ALA A 36 -10.67 -14.32 -0.54
N ALA A 37 -10.92 -13.09 -0.08
CA ALA A 37 -12.23 -12.71 0.47
C ALA A 37 -13.37 -12.94 -0.54
N PHE A 38 -13.15 -12.61 -1.81
CA PHE A 38 -14.14 -12.86 -2.84
C PHE A 38 -14.38 -14.35 -3.08
N ARG A 39 -13.33 -15.19 -3.07
CA ARG A 39 -13.46 -16.65 -3.21
C ARG A 39 -14.19 -17.28 -2.03
N ASP A 40 -13.93 -16.82 -0.82
CA ASP A 40 -14.46 -17.44 0.41
C ASP A 40 -15.88 -16.97 0.74
N HIS A 41 -16.23 -15.72 0.41
CA HIS A 41 -17.48 -15.10 0.83
C HIS A 41 -18.34 -14.56 -0.32
N GLY A 42 -17.88 -14.63 -1.57
CA GLY A 42 -18.56 -14.03 -2.71
C GLY A 42 -18.57 -12.49 -2.69
N THR A 43 -17.79 -11.87 -1.80
CA THR A 43 -17.74 -10.41 -1.62
C THR A 43 -16.37 -9.97 -1.14
N THR A 44 -15.97 -8.73 -1.47
CA THR A 44 -14.71 -8.12 -1.02
C THR A 44 -14.86 -7.37 0.32
N ARG A 45 -16.08 -7.30 0.86
CA ARG A 45 -16.42 -6.50 2.06
C ARG A 45 -15.54 -6.77 3.28
N THR A 46 -15.15 -8.03 3.51
CA THR A 46 -14.30 -8.41 4.64
C THR A 46 -12.85 -7.95 4.45
N ALA A 47 -12.37 -7.86 3.21
CA ALA A 47 -11.04 -7.34 2.90
C ALA A 47 -10.98 -5.80 2.85
N THR A 48 -12.09 -5.15 2.51
CA THR A 48 -12.15 -3.70 2.28
C THR A 48 -12.78 -2.92 3.44
N GLY A 49 -13.23 -3.60 4.51
CA GLY A 49 -13.87 -2.94 5.65
C GLY A 49 -15.20 -2.28 5.30
N ASN A 50 -15.96 -2.87 4.37
CA ASN A 50 -17.25 -2.33 3.88
C ASN A 50 -17.15 -0.94 3.22
N LEU A 51 -16.00 -0.59 2.64
CA LEU A 51 -15.92 0.61 1.80
C LEU A 51 -16.94 0.51 0.64
N PRO A 52 -17.63 1.61 0.29
CA PRO A 52 -18.54 1.65 -0.86
C PRO A 52 -17.72 1.76 -2.15
N ILE A 53 -17.14 0.62 -2.55
CA ILE A 53 -16.36 0.45 -3.78
C ILE A 53 -17.07 -0.48 -4.76
#